data_AF-A0A3D4QVW3-F1
#
_entry.id   AF-A0A3D4QVW3-F1
#
_cell.length_a   1.000
_cell.length_b   1.000
_cell.length_c   1.000
_cell.angle_alpha   90.00
_cell.angle_beta   90.00
_cell.angle_gamma   90.00
#
_symmetry.space_group_name_H-M   'P 1'
#
loop_
_entity.id
_entity.type
_entity.pdbx_description
1 polymer ?
#
loop_
_entity_poly.entity_id
_entity_poly.type
_entity_poly.pdbx_seq_one_letter_code
_entity_poly.pdbx_strand_id
1 'polypeptide(L)'
;MNKISIFVSHRIDLESELINNSIYCHIRCGAICDKSTSALQGDDTGHNISEKRIPFCELTVQYWAWKNHKADYFGLCHYRRYLSFSETEYPQTDRGVVAEARLDAMSARKYALLDEHRMRKIITTYDVLVAKSFSAEELKSPRPPHKTVYEVWLKQITLVEKKAVDLTIQLIKEMYPQYYMAAIEYLSSNNYRGYNCYIMRHELFSQMCEFQFDILFELEKRLDMSGYTGNMQRTPAYMGELLYGVFMYWLQKKGHYKIKELQLVFFQNTEAVKTSTIIKPGEDKGISMAFNINFKNTLKKIARSISPAYRVSLRVEEKLQELLAVPPILQAAKHDNKKQPILQSRWDAQTLTSNINLTIACLALEIHETHKASFSEFRCCNTGKNVVVVATGPTMIYYDQMEDAIHIGVNKAFKNDKVKLDYYFTTDYESRNDWFADLKNFMKS
;
A
#
# COMPACT_ATOMS: atom_id res chain seq x y z
N MET A 1 20.93 -24.56 17.32
CA MET A 1 20.01 -23.42 17.47
C MET A 1 19.08 -23.42 16.27
N ASN A 2 17.77 -23.20 16.43
CA ASN A 2 16.84 -23.30 15.30
C ASN A 2 17.15 -22.26 14.21
N LYS A 3 17.14 -22.69 12.96
CA LYS A 3 17.30 -21.82 11.80
C LYS A 3 15.96 -21.16 11.48
N ILE A 4 15.89 -19.84 11.59
CA ILE A 4 14.70 -19.03 11.30
C ILE A 4 15.00 -18.18 10.08
N SER A 5 14.07 -18.14 9.12
CA SER A 5 14.20 -17.32 7.93
C SER A 5 12.86 -16.68 7.59
N ILE A 6 12.79 -15.36 7.74
CA ILE A 6 11.61 -14.54 7.46
C ILE A 6 11.87 -13.79 6.15
N PHE A 7 11.22 -14.22 5.09
CA PHE A 7 11.39 -13.64 3.76
C PHE A 7 10.63 -12.33 3.66
N VAL A 8 11.35 -11.25 3.36
CA VAL A 8 10.77 -9.93 3.13
C VAL A 8 10.75 -9.69 1.63
N SER A 9 9.54 -9.63 1.06
CA SER A 9 9.34 -9.42 -0.37
C SER A 9 9.43 -7.94 -0.74
N HIS A 10 10.56 -7.55 -1.34
CA HIS A 10 10.86 -6.20 -1.79
C HIS A 10 10.44 -5.97 -3.23
N ARG A 11 9.95 -4.76 -3.51
CA ARG A 11 9.59 -4.36 -4.86
C ARG A 11 10.85 -3.96 -5.65
N ILE A 12 10.92 -4.37 -6.90
CA ILE A 12 12.04 -4.00 -7.79
C ILE A 12 12.01 -2.52 -8.24
N ASP A 13 10.85 -1.86 -8.12
CA ASP A 13 10.66 -0.45 -8.48
C ASP A 13 10.75 0.51 -7.29
N LEU A 14 11.13 0.01 -6.10
CA LEU A 14 11.29 0.81 -4.89
C LEU A 14 12.47 0.31 -4.05
N GLU A 15 13.52 1.12 -3.94
CA GLU A 15 14.62 0.88 -3.01
C GLU A 15 14.13 1.12 -1.57
N SER A 16 13.76 0.03 -0.89
CA SER A 16 13.21 0.09 0.47
C SER A 16 14.29 -0.10 1.54
N GLU A 17 14.11 0.54 2.69
CA GLU A 17 14.90 0.36 3.90
C GLU A 17 14.93 -1.13 4.29
N LEU A 18 16.12 -1.62 4.60
CA LEU A 18 16.36 -3.01 4.99
C LEU A 18 16.52 -3.09 6.52
N ILE A 19 15.76 -3.98 7.15
CA ILE A 19 15.88 -4.20 8.60
C ILE A 19 17.15 -5.02 8.86
N ASN A 20 18.15 -4.40 9.48
CA ASN A 20 19.39 -5.06 9.83
C ASN A 20 19.20 -6.07 10.99
N ASN A 21 18.72 -7.27 10.66
CA ASN A 21 18.55 -8.39 11.56
C ASN A 21 18.68 -9.70 10.75
N SER A 22 19.51 -10.62 11.24
CA SER A 22 19.98 -11.78 10.44
C SER A 22 18.89 -12.80 10.10
N ILE A 23 17.76 -12.78 10.82
CA ILE A 23 16.63 -13.68 10.53
C ILE A 23 15.76 -13.17 9.38
N TYR A 24 15.87 -11.90 8.98
CA TYR A 24 15.19 -11.38 7.80
C TYR A 24 16.00 -11.68 6.53
N CYS A 25 15.38 -12.40 5.60
CA CYS A 25 15.92 -12.67 4.28
C CYS A 25 15.25 -11.71 3.29
N HIS A 26 15.93 -10.63 2.94
CA HIS A 26 15.42 -9.63 2.00
C HIS A 26 15.57 -10.13 0.56
N ILE A 27 14.45 -10.28 -0.16
CA ILE A 27 14.41 -10.82 -1.52
C ILE A 27 13.69 -9.84 -2.45
N ARG A 28 14.27 -9.59 -3.64
CA ARG A 28 13.61 -8.85 -4.71
C ARG A 28 12.55 -9.74 -5.38
N CYS A 29 11.31 -9.27 -5.39
CA CYS A 29 10.15 -9.93 -5.97
C CYS A 29 10.05 -9.64 -7.47
N GLY A 30 9.96 -10.68 -8.29
CA GLY A 30 10.00 -10.57 -9.74
C GLY A 30 11.33 -10.07 -10.28
N ALA A 31 12.43 -10.50 -9.67
CA ALA A 31 13.78 -10.09 -10.03
C ALA A 31 14.14 -10.39 -11.50
N ILE A 32 13.47 -11.37 -12.13
CA ILE A 32 13.65 -11.67 -13.56
C ILE A 32 13.30 -10.48 -14.47
N CYS A 33 12.45 -9.57 -14.00
CA CYS A 33 12.05 -8.35 -14.70
C CYS A 33 12.89 -7.13 -14.31
N ASP A 34 13.80 -7.27 -13.35
CA ASP A 34 14.62 -6.18 -12.84
C ASP A 34 15.87 -5.99 -13.71
N LYS A 35 15.96 -4.83 -14.36
CA LYS A 35 17.11 -4.45 -15.19
C LYS A 35 18.20 -3.72 -14.40
N SER A 36 17.98 -3.46 -13.12
CA SER A 36 18.94 -2.76 -12.27
C SER A 36 20.04 -3.68 -11.76
N THR A 37 21.22 -3.11 -11.50
CA THR A 37 22.32 -3.80 -10.82
C THR A 37 22.12 -3.72 -9.31
N SER A 38 21.23 -4.55 -8.77
CA SER A 38 21.04 -4.67 -7.33
C SER A 38 21.86 -5.84 -6.76
N ALA A 39 22.53 -5.60 -5.63
CA ALA A 39 23.24 -6.64 -4.88
C ALA A 39 22.29 -7.53 -4.06
N LEU A 40 21.01 -7.14 -3.93
CA LEU A 40 20.02 -7.92 -3.20
C LEU A 40 19.63 -9.16 -4.00
N GLN A 41 19.58 -10.30 -3.33
CA GLN A 41 19.15 -11.55 -3.94
C GLN A 41 17.72 -11.44 -4.50
N GLY A 42 17.51 -12.02 -5.67
CA GLY A 42 16.21 -12.14 -6.33
C GLY A 42 15.54 -13.48 -6.10
N ASP A 43 14.24 -13.53 -6.39
CA ASP A 43 13.43 -14.75 -6.45
C ASP A 43 13.53 -15.49 -7.80
N ASP A 44 14.46 -15.10 -8.67
CA ASP A 44 14.67 -15.57 -10.05
C ASP A 44 15.74 -16.66 -10.20
N THR A 45 16.15 -17.28 -9.09
CA THR A 45 17.18 -18.33 -9.05
C THR A 45 16.60 -19.69 -8.70
N GLY A 46 17.26 -20.78 -9.12
CA GLY A 46 16.78 -22.13 -8.84
C GLY A 46 15.37 -22.38 -9.40
N HIS A 47 14.54 -23.13 -8.68
CA HIS A 47 13.16 -23.37 -9.11
C HIS A 47 12.26 -22.21 -8.66
N ASN A 48 11.70 -21.46 -9.61
CA ASN A 48 10.99 -20.23 -9.32
C ASN A 48 9.82 -19.97 -10.27
N ILE A 49 9.05 -18.93 -9.93
CA ILE A 49 7.95 -18.37 -10.72
C ILE A 49 8.07 -16.83 -10.76
N SER A 50 9.30 -16.31 -10.79
CA SER A 50 9.59 -14.86 -10.72
C SER A 50 8.86 -14.08 -11.83
N GLU A 51 8.70 -14.70 -13.01
CA GLU A 51 7.99 -14.15 -14.16
C GLU A 51 6.49 -13.93 -13.89
N LYS A 52 5.92 -14.63 -12.91
CA LYS A 52 4.53 -14.49 -12.46
C LYS A 52 4.34 -13.39 -11.41
N ARG A 53 5.31 -12.47 -11.24
CA ARG A 53 5.22 -11.33 -10.30
C ARG A 53 3.91 -10.55 -10.38
N ILE A 54 3.40 -10.29 -11.58
CA ILE A 54 2.16 -9.50 -11.73
C ILE A 54 0.97 -10.25 -11.10
N PRO A 55 0.65 -11.50 -11.50
CA PRO A 55 -0.46 -12.22 -10.89
C PRO A 55 -0.23 -12.70 -9.45
N PHE A 56 1.00 -13.08 -9.08
CA PHE A 56 1.30 -13.74 -7.80
C PHE A 56 1.92 -12.81 -6.75
N CYS A 57 2.42 -11.63 -7.15
CA CYS A 57 3.00 -10.63 -6.24
C CYS A 57 4.04 -11.28 -5.30
N GLU A 58 3.99 -10.98 -4.01
CA GLU A 58 4.89 -11.48 -2.97
C GLU A 58 4.89 -13.03 -2.84
N LEU A 59 3.90 -13.73 -3.42
CA LEU A 59 3.89 -15.20 -3.43
C LEU A 59 4.99 -15.79 -4.31
N THR A 60 5.55 -15.03 -5.26
CA THR A 60 6.74 -15.46 -6.02
C THR A 60 7.94 -15.69 -5.10
N VAL A 61 8.17 -14.79 -4.14
CA VAL A 61 9.18 -14.95 -3.08
C VAL A 61 8.84 -16.13 -2.16
N GLN A 62 7.56 -16.30 -1.80
CA GLN A 62 7.12 -17.45 -0.99
C GLN A 62 7.41 -18.78 -1.71
N TYR A 63 7.08 -18.88 -3.00
CA TYR A 63 7.35 -20.07 -3.81
C TYR A 63 8.84 -20.35 -3.91
N TRP A 64 9.63 -19.31 -4.19
CA TRP A 64 11.08 -19.42 -4.24
C TRP A 64 11.66 -19.94 -2.92
N ALA A 65 11.21 -19.38 -1.78
CA ALA A 65 11.65 -19.85 -0.46
C ALA A 65 11.29 -21.32 -0.23
N TRP A 66 10.08 -21.74 -0.62
CA TRP A 66 9.63 -23.12 -0.50
C TRP A 66 10.48 -24.10 -1.31
N LYS A 67 10.90 -23.73 -2.52
CA LYS A 67 11.65 -24.65 -3.40
C LYS A 67 13.16 -24.63 -3.17
N ASN A 68 13.72 -23.54 -2.66
CA ASN A 68 15.17 -23.31 -2.69
C ASN A 68 15.82 -23.16 -1.31
N HIS A 69 15.05 -22.98 -0.23
CA HIS A 69 15.61 -22.70 1.09
C HIS A 69 15.34 -23.82 2.10
N LYS A 70 16.22 -23.93 3.10
CA LYS A 70 16.09 -24.86 4.24
C LYS A 70 16.18 -24.08 5.55
N ALA A 71 15.14 -24.14 6.36
CA ALA A 71 15.06 -23.55 7.71
C ALA A 71 14.12 -24.39 8.59
N ASP A 72 14.16 -24.22 9.91
CA ASP A 72 13.19 -24.84 10.82
C ASP A 72 11.89 -24.03 10.89
N TYR A 73 12.01 -22.71 10.72
CA TYR A 73 10.88 -21.77 10.65
C TYR A 73 10.99 -20.90 9.41
N PHE A 74 9.87 -20.76 8.72
CA PHE A 74 9.70 -19.92 7.55
C PHE A 74 8.70 -18.81 7.87
N GLY A 75 9.02 -17.59 7.45
CA GLY A 75 8.08 -16.48 7.51
C GLY A 75 8.00 -15.72 6.20
N LEU A 76 6.91 -14.99 6.03
CA LEU A 76 6.72 -14.04 4.95
C LEU A 76 6.32 -12.70 5.54
N CYS A 77 6.98 -11.64 5.07
CA CYS A 77 6.64 -10.24 5.32
C CYS A 77 6.63 -9.49 3.98
N HIS A 78 5.88 -8.41 3.94
CA HIS A 78 5.93 -7.50 2.79
C HIS A 78 7.03 -6.46 3.04
N TYR A 79 7.48 -5.75 2.01
CA TYR A 79 8.43 -4.65 2.18
C TYR A 79 7.98 -3.57 3.20
N ARG A 80 6.67 -3.43 3.40
CA ARG A 80 6.04 -2.43 4.27
C ARG A 80 5.12 -2.98 5.36
N ARG A 81 5.10 -4.31 5.57
CA ARG A 81 4.28 -4.93 6.63
C ARG A 81 5.06 -5.98 7.40
N TYR A 82 5.11 -5.82 8.72
CA TYR A 82 5.90 -6.66 9.63
C TYR A 82 5.10 -6.99 10.89
N LEU A 83 5.28 -8.20 11.42
CA LEU A 83 4.75 -8.57 12.73
C LEU A 83 5.56 -7.84 13.82
N SER A 84 4.86 -7.14 14.71
CA SER A 84 5.46 -6.48 15.87
C SER A 84 5.82 -7.51 16.94
N PHE A 85 7.04 -7.44 17.46
CA PHE A 85 7.50 -8.25 18.58
C PHE A 85 7.53 -7.45 19.90
N SER A 86 7.14 -6.18 19.88
CA SER A 86 7.04 -5.32 21.06
C SER A 86 6.11 -5.89 22.14
N GLU A 87 6.39 -5.65 23.42
CA GLU A 87 5.46 -5.92 24.53
C GLU A 87 4.34 -4.89 24.60
N THR A 88 4.64 -3.67 24.17
CA THR A 88 3.67 -2.59 24.08
C THR A 88 2.72 -2.87 22.90
N GLU A 89 1.42 -2.88 23.20
CA GLU A 89 0.34 -2.87 22.23
C GLU A 89 0.07 -1.43 21.76
N TYR A 90 -0.10 -1.25 20.46
CA TYR A 90 -0.36 0.04 19.84
C TYR A 90 -1.78 0.11 19.25
N PRO A 91 -2.40 1.30 19.12
CA PRO A 91 -3.69 1.42 18.47
C PRO A 91 -3.68 0.92 17.01
N GLN A 92 -4.71 0.18 16.63
CA GLN A 92 -4.90 -0.33 15.27
C GLN A 92 -5.93 0.51 14.51
N THR A 93 -5.79 0.53 13.19
CA THR A 93 -6.77 1.08 12.25
C THR A 93 -7.98 0.14 12.11
N ASP A 94 -9.00 0.59 11.38
CA ASP A 94 -10.18 -0.18 10.99
C ASP A 94 -9.86 -1.36 10.03
N ARG A 95 -8.58 -1.53 9.67
CA ARG A 95 -8.08 -2.64 8.86
C ARG A 95 -7.15 -3.57 9.64
N GLY A 96 -7.19 -3.53 10.98
CA GLY A 96 -6.42 -4.43 11.84
C GLY A 96 -4.90 -4.20 11.80
N VAL A 97 -4.41 -3.04 11.34
CA VAL A 97 -2.97 -2.72 11.30
C VAL A 97 -2.63 -1.52 12.17
N VAL A 98 -1.44 -1.54 12.76
CA VAL A 98 -0.81 -0.37 13.38
C VAL A 98 -0.18 0.46 12.26
N ALA A 99 -0.70 1.66 12.02
CA ALA A 99 -0.13 2.56 11.02
C ALA A 99 1.11 3.28 11.58
N GLU A 100 2.24 3.15 10.89
CA GLU A 100 3.47 3.86 11.19
C GLU A 100 3.88 4.69 9.97
N ALA A 101 4.36 5.91 10.20
CA ALA A 101 4.65 6.86 9.13
C ALA A 101 5.81 6.37 8.25
N ARG A 102 6.87 5.82 8.85
CA ARG A 102 8.08 5.43 8.14
C ARG A 102 8.79 4.25 8.75
N LEU A 103 9.37 3.40 7.91
CA LEU A 103 10.36 2.40 8.31
C LEU A 103 11.74 3.06 8.44
N ASP A 104 12.27 3.11 9.66
CA ASP A 104 13.63 3.53 9.95
C ASP A 104 14.15 2.84 11.22
N ALA A 105 15.39 3.13 11.63
CA ALA A 105 15.99 2.51 12.81
C ALA A 105 15.20 2.76 14.11
N MET A 106 14.51 3.89 14.24
CA MET A 106 13.71 4.20 15.43
C MET A 106 12.41 3.40 15.45
N SER A 107 11.67 3.39 14.34
CA SER A 107 10.43 2.61 14.26
C SER A 107 10.70 1.10 14.29
N ALA A 108 11.79 0.63 13.67
CA ALA A 108 12.22 -0.77 13.78
C ALA A 108 12.53 -1.18 15.22
N ARG A 109 13.15 -0.30 16.04
CA ARG A 109 13.34 -0.53 17.48
C ARG A 109 12.01 -0.53 18.25
N LYS A 110 11.13 0.44 17.97
CA LYS A 110 9.81 0.58 18.60
C LYS A 110 8.98 -0.71 18.53
N TYR A 111 9.07 -1.43 17.42
CA TYR A 111 8.35 -2.70 17.20
C TYR A 111 9.18 -3.95 17.46
N ALA A 112 10.37 -3.79 18.06
CA ALA A 112 11.33 -4.85 18.38
C ALA A 112 11.78 -5.69 17.16
N LEU A 113 11.85 -5.09 15.98
CA LEU A 113 12.27 -5.77 14.74
C LEU A 113 13.81 -5.94 14.65
N LEU A 114 14.57 -5.20 15.47
CA LEU A 114 16.03 -5.34 15.58
C LEU A 114 16.47 -6.26 16.73
N ASP A 115 15.55 -6.71 17.58
CA ASP A 115 15.86 -7.57 18.73
C ASP A 115 15.77 -9.05 18.35
N GLU A 116 16.82 -9.54 17.70
CA GLU A 116 16.89 -10.93 17.23
C GLU A 116 16.70 -11.94 18.36
N HIS A 117 17.30 -11.72 19.53
CA HIS A 117 17.21 -12.64 20.66
C HIS A 117 15.76 -12.83 21.12
N ARG A 118 15.04 -11.71 21.28
CA ARG A 118 13.62 -11.72 21.63
C ARG A 118 12.77 -12.39 20.55
N MET A 119 12.99 -12.03 19.29
CA MET A 119 12.27 -12.62 18.16
C MET A 119 12.45 -14.14 18.14
N ARG A 120 13.70 -14.63 18.25
CA ARG A 120 14.00 -16.07 18.31
C ARG A 120 13.27 -16.75 19.46
N LYS A 121 13.35 -16.20 20.67
CA LYS A 121 12.68 -16.76 21.86
C LYS A 121 11.18 -16.93 21.64
N ILE A 122 10.51 -15.91 21.09
CA ILE A 122 9.06 -15.97 20.81
C ILE A 122 8.79 -16.97 19.69
N ILE A 123 9.51 -16.90 18.57
CA ILE A 123 9.30 -17.78 17.41
C ILE A 123 9.43 -19.25 17.78
N THR A 124 10.45 -19.64 18.54
CA THR A 124 10.66 -21.05 18.92
C THR A 124 9.70 -21.56 19.99
N THR A 125 8.91 -20.68 20.62
CA THR A 125 7.91 -21.06 21.63
C THR A 125 6.60 -21.53 21.00
N TYR A 126 6.32 -21.09 19.77
CA TYR A 126 5.06 -21.33 19.06
C TYR A 126 5.29 -22.15 17.79
N ASP A 127 4.22 -22.75 17.28
CA ASP A 127 4.24 -23.46 16.00
C ASP A 127 3.95 -22.50 14.84
N VAL A 128 3.11 -21.49 15.12
CA VAL A 128 2.69 -20.45 14.17
C VAL A 128 2.58 -19.10 14.88
N LEU A 129 3.08 -18.05 14.23
CA LEU A 129 2.89 -16.66 14.58
C LEU A 129 2.24 -15.97 13.38
N VAL A 130 1.12 -15.31 13.59
CA VAL A 130 0.34 -14.66 12.53
C VAL A 130 -0.10 -13.27 12.96
N ALA A 131 -0.51 -12.45 11.99
CA ALA A 131 -1.20 -11.20 12.30
C ALA A 131 -2.53 -11.46 13.04
N LYS A 132 -2.86 -10.59 14.00
CA LYS A 132 -4.19 -10.54 14.62
C LYS A 132 -5.26 -10.45 13.53
N SER A 133 -6.28 -11.28 13.70
CA SER A 133 -7.51 -11.17 12.91
C SER A 133 -8.37 -10.01 13.43
N PHE A 134 -9.28 -9.51 12.60
CA PHE A 134 -10.16 -8.39 12.94
C PHE A 134 -11.55 -8.61 12.35
N SER A 135 -12.54 -7.93 12.94
CA SER A 135 -13.93 -8.08 12.54
C SER A 135 -14.14 -7.57 11.11
N ALA A 136 -14.83 -8.33 10.27
CA ALA A 136 -15.23 -7.88 8.94
C ALA A 136 -16.15 -6.64 9.02
N GLU A 137 -16.87 -6.47 10.13
CA GLU A 137 -17.72 -5.30 10.39
C GLU A 137 -16.90 -4.03 10.68
N GLU A 138 -15.65 -4.16 11.14
CA GLU A 138 -14.78 -3.01 11.40
C GLU A 138 -14.33 -2.33 10.10
N LEU A 139 -14.33 -3.04 8.97
CA LEU A 139 -13.98 -2.49 7.66
C LEU A 139 -15.00 -1.43 7.24
N LYS A 140 -14.59 -0.16 7.29
CA LYS A 140 -15.45 0.98 6.96
C LYS A 140 -15.63 1.21 5.45
N SER A 141 -14.84 0.53 4.63
CA SER A 141 -14.87 0.66 3.17
C SER A 141 -14.49 -0.65 2.48
N PRO A 142 -15.26 -1.07 1.47
CA PRO A 142 -16.45 -0.41 0.90
C PRO A 142 -17.69 -0.52 1.80
N ARG A 143 -18.50 0.54 1.90
CA ARG A 143 -19.76 0.53 2.68
C ARG A 143 -20.86 -0.27 1.97
N PRO A 144 -21.86 -0.82 2.71
CA PRO A 144 -21.98 -0.91 4.18
C PRO A 144 -21.01 -1.93 4.79
N PRO A 145 -20.85 -1.99 6.14
CA PRO A 145 -20.02 -2.98 6.83
C PRO A 145 -20.27 -4.41 6.34
N HIS A 146 -19.24 -5.25 6.39
CA HIS A 146 -19.29 -6.63 5.94
C HIS A 146 -19.66 -7.53 7.11
N LYS A 147 -20.58 -8.47 6.91
CA LYS A 147 -20.96 -9.41 7.98
C LYS A 147 -20.09 -10.66 7.98
N THR A 148 -19.54 -11.01 6.83
CA THR A 148 -18.76 -12.23 6.63
C THR A 148 -17.50 -11.97 5.83
N VAL A 149 -16.50 -12.81 5.99
CA VAL A 149 -15.28 -12.78 5.17
C VAL A 149 -15.60 -12.94 3.67
N TYR A 150 -16.61 -13.74 3.32
CA TYR A 150 -17.07 -13.85 1.93
C TYR A 150 -17.54 -12.50 1.37
N GLU A 151 -18.33 -11.75 2.14
CA GLU A 151 -18.76 -10.39 1.75
C GLU A 151 -17.59 -9.40 1.66
N VAL A 152 -16.52 -9.57 2.45
CA VAL A 152 -15.29 -8.77 2.32
C VAL A 152 -14.67 -8.97 0.93
N TRP A 153 -14.55 -10.21 0.48
CA TRP A 153 -14.01 -10.52 -0.84
C TRP A 153 -14.92 -10.01 -1.97
N LEU A 154 -16.23 -10.26 -1.88
CA LEU A 154 -17.15 -9.89 -2.96
C LEU A 154 -17.32 -8.39 -3.17
N LYS A 155 -17.20 -7.57 -2.10
CA LYS A 155 -17.32 -6.12 -2.25
C LYS A 155 -16.02 -5.46 -2.76
N GLN A 156 -14.89 -6.17 -2.79
CA GLN A 156 -13.63 -5.68 -3.38
C GLN A 156 -13.62 -5.83 -4.91
N ILE A 157 -14.63 -5.27 -5.57
CA ILE A 157 -14.92 -5.43 -7.01
C ILE A 157 -13.84 -4.90 -7.95
N THR A 158 -12.88 -4.12 -7.45
CA THR A 158 -11.72 -3.62 -8.20
C THR A 158 -10.49 -4.52 -8.07
N LEU A 159 -10.54 -5.51 -7.18
CA LEU A 159 -9.45 -6.43 -6.90
C LEU A 159 -9.75 -7.83 -7.39
N VAL A 160 -10.98 -8.32 -7.16
CA VAL A 160 -11.38 -9.69 -7.48
C VAL A 160 -12.83 -9.76 -7.94
N GLU A 161 -13.10 -10.68 -8.85
CA GLU A 161 -14.47 -11.01 -9.28
C GLU A 161 -15.03 -12.19 -8.47
N LYS A 162 -16.36 -12.20 -8.29
CA LYS A 162 -17.07 -13.32 -7.65
C LYS A 162 -16.69 -14.68 -8.25
N LYS A 163 -16.57 -14.76 -9.57
CA LYS A 163 -16.20 -16.01 -10.27
C LYS A 163 -14.85 -16.57 -9.82
N ALA A 164 -13.88 -15.72 -9.49
CA ALA A 164 -12.57 -16.15 -9.01
C ALA A 164 -12.65 -16.69 -7.57
N VAL A 165 -13.44 -16.04 -6.71
CA VAL A 165 -13.70 -16.51 -5.34
C VAL A 165 -14.42 -17.85 -5.34
N ASP A 166 -15.51 -17.96 -6.12
CA ASP A 166 -16.31 -19.18 -6.20
C ASP A 166 -15.49 -20.35 -6.79
N LEU A 167 -14.71 -20.09 -7.84
CA LEU A 167 -13.83 -21.11 -8.43
C LEU A 167 -12.74 -21.54 -7.44
N THR A 168 -12.18 -20.62 -6.65
CA THR A 168 -11.22 -20.98 -5.59
C THR A 168 -11.86 -21.91 -4.56
N ILE A 169 -13.09 -21.63 -4.11
CA ILE A 169 -13.84 -22.49 -3.17
C ILE A 169 -14.11 -23.88 -3.79
N GLN A 170 -14.48 -23.91 -5.07
CA GLN A 170 -14.69 -25.15 -5.81
C GLN A 170 -13.40 -25.99 -5.90
N LEU A 171 -12.26 -25.36 -6.22
CA LEU A 171 -10.97 -26.04 -6.29
C LEU A 171 -10.53 -26.58 -4.92
N ILE A 172 -10.81 -25.87 -3.82
CA ILE A 172 -10.60 -26.42 -2.46
C ILE A 172 -11.40 -27.71 -2.29
N LYS A 173 -12.68 -27.74 -2.70
CA LYS A 173 -13.53 -28.93 -2.59
C LYS A 173 -13.03 -30.10 -3.42
N GLU A 174 -12.58 -29.83 -4.63
CA GLU A 174 -12.13 -30.85 -5.60
C GLU A 174 -10.76 -31.44 -5.23
N MET A 175 -9.80 -30.58 -4.90
CA MET A 175 -8.38 -30.98 -4.76
C MET A 175 -7.99 -31.21 -3.30
N TYR A 176 -8.65 -30.51 -2.37
CA TYR A 176 -8.30 -30.53 -0.95
C TYR A 176 -9.55 -30.59 -0.03
N PRO A 177 -10.39 -31.62 -0.16
CA PRO A 177 -11.65 -31.74 0.57
C PRO A 177 -11.48 -31.68 2.10
N GLN A 178 -10.31 -32.01 2.63
CA GLN A 178 -9.97 -31.89 4.05
C GLN A 178 -9.97 -30.45 4.59
N TYR A 179 -9.83 -29.44 3.72
CA TYR A 179 -9.90 -28.02 4.07
C TYR A 179 -11.24 -27.38 3.72
N TYR A 180 -12.10 -28.07 2.97
CA TYR A 180 -13.34 -27.48 2.44
C TYR A 180 -14.28 -26.99 3.55
N MET A 181 -14.52 -27.79 4.59
CA MET A 181 -15.37 -27.37 5.71
C MET A 181 -14.80 -26.15 6.43
N ALA A 182 -13.48 -26.12 6.65
CA ALA A 182 -12.81 -24.95 7.23
C ALA A 182 -12.93 -23.72 6.33
N ALA A 183 -12.90 -23.89 5.00
CA ALA A 183 -13.11 -22.80 4.06
C ALA A 183 -14.51 -22.20 4.18
N ILE A 184 -15.55 -23.04 4.19
CA ILE A 184 -16.93 -22.59 4.34
C ILE A 184 -17.15 -21.88 5.68
N GLU A 185 -16.66 -22.46 6.78
CA GLU A 185 -16.79 -21.86 8.11
C GLU A 185 -16.04 -20.52 8.21
N TYR A 186 -14.79 -20.45 7.70
CA TYR A 186 -14.01 -19.22 7.68
C TYR A 186 -14.71 -18.12 6.89
N LEU A 187 -15.13 -18.42 5.66
CA LEU A 187 -15.80 -17.48 4.77
C LEU A 187 -17.15 -17.00 5.32
N SER A 188 -17.84 -17.83 6.11
CA SER A 188 -19.09 -17.47 6.78
C SER A 188 -18.88 -16.73 8.10
N SER A 189 -17.66 -16.73 8.64
CA SER A 189 -17.34 -16.05 9.89
C SER A 189 -17.17 -14.53 9.70
N ASN A 190 -17.23 -13.79 10.80
CA ASN A 190 -16.88 -12.37 10.86
C ASN A 190 -15.39 -12.13 11.13
N ASN A 191 -14.57 -13.17 11.27
CA ASN A 191 -13.18 -13.00 11.70
C ASN A 191 -12.21 -12.98 10.52
N TYR A 192 -12.01 -11.80 9.93
CA TYR A 192 -11.17 -11.64 8.74
C TYR A 192 -9.69 -11.63 9.07
N ARG A 193 -8.92 -12.43 8.33
CA ARG A 193 -7.46 -12.43 8.36
C ARG A 193 -6.93 -11.98 7.01
N GLY A 194 -6.76 -10.68 6.88
CA GLY A 194 -6.09 -10.06 5.75
C GLY A 194 -4.56 -10.07 5.91
N TYR A 195 -3.88 -9.78 4.81
CA TYR A 195 -2.43 -9.71 4.70
C TYR A 195 -1.72 -11.04 5.01
N ASN A 196 -1.12 -11.65 3.99
CA ASN A 196 -0.24 -12.81 4.15
C ASN A 196 1.09 -12.41 4.83
N CYS A 197 1.07 -12.31 6.16
CA CYS A 197 2.23 -12.13 7.02
C CYS A 197 2.18 -13.12 8.17
N TYR A 198 3.18 -14.00 8.23
CA TYR A 198 3.22 -15.13 9.15
C TYR A 198 4.65 -15.60 9.38
N ILE A 199 4.84 -16.40 10.43
CA ILE A 199 6.04 -17.20 10.70
C ILE A 199 5.54 -18.54 11.21
N MET A 200 5.96 -19.66 10.62
CA MET A 200 5.54 -20.98 11.07
C MET A 200 6.65 -22.00 10.87
N ARG A 201 6.52 -23.14 11.56
CA ARG A 201 7.43 -24.26 11.37
C ARG A 201 7.41 -24.77 9.91
N HIS A 202 8.53 -25.31 9.47
CA HIS A 202 8.76 -25.75 8.09
C HIS A 202 7.69 -26.69 7.52
N GLU A 203 7.22 -27.66 8.29
CA GLU A 203 6.20 -28.63 7.91
C GLU A 203 4.85 -27.97 7.66
N LEU A 204 4.44 -27.02 8.52
CA LEU A 204 3.21 -26.26 8.34
C LEU A 204 3.31 -25.30 7.15
N PHE A 205 4.47 -24.66 6.98
CA PHE A 205 4.75 -23.82 5.83
C PHE A 205 4.69 -24.61 4.52
N SER A 206 5.31 -25.80 4.49
CA SER A 206 5.32 -26.67 3.32
C SER A 206 3.92 -27.17 2.97
N GLN A 207 3.16 -27.60 3.98
CA GLN A 207 1.76 -28.02 3.81
C GLN A 207 0.88 -26.87 3.27
N MET A 208 1.08 -25.66 3.78
CA MET A 208 0.37 -24.47 3.28
C MET A 208 0.76 -24.17 1.83
N CYS A 209 2.04 -24.23 1.49
CA CYS A 209 2.52 -23.93 0.14
C CYS A 209 1.98 -24.96 -0.87
N GLU A 210 1.98 -26.24 -0.53
CA GLU A 210 1.39 -27.29 -1.38
C GLU A 210 -0.09 -27.00 -1.64
N PHE A 211 -0.89 -26.82 -0.58
CA PHE A 211 -2.30 -26.45 -0.68
C PHE A 211 -2.53 -25.19 -1.53
N GLN A 212 -1.77 -24.14 -1.25
CA GLN A 212 -1.98 -22.83 -1.85
C GLN A 212 -1.56 -22.82 -3.33
N PHE A 213 -0.36 -23.29 -3.65
CA PHE A 213 0.16 -23.21 -5.02
C PHE A 213 -0.52 -24.20 -5.97
N ASP A 214 -0.90 -25.40 -5.50
CA ASP A 214 -1.65 -26.33 -6.35
C ASP A 214 -2.98 -25.73 -6.80
N ILE A 215 -3.72 -25.11 -5.88
CA ILE A 215 -4.97 -24.42 -6.21
C ILE A 215 -4.73 -23.20 -7.08
N LEU A 216 -3.71 -22.37 -6.78
CA LEU A 216 -3.46 -21.16 -7.55
C LEU A 216 -3.03 -21.45 -8.99
N PHE A 217 -2.23 -22.49 -9.22
CA PHE A 217 -1.86 -22.91 -10.56
C PHE A 217 -3.05 -23.50 -11.32
N GLU A 218 -3.94 -24.23 -10.65
CA GLU A 218 -5.16 -24.72 -11.30
C GLU A 218 -6.17 -23.58 -11.56
N LEU A 219 -6.26 -22.60 -10.67
CA LEU A 219 -7.05 -21.40 -10.84
C LEU A 219 -6.60 -20.63 -12.07
N GLU A 220 -5.30 -20.42 -12.26
CA GLU A 220 -4.75 -19.71 -13.42
C GLU A 220 -5.09 -20.40 -14.75
N LYS A 221 -5.19 -21.74 -14.77
CA LYS A 221 -5.61 -22.49 -15.98
C LYS A 221 -7.09 -22.35 -16.29
N ARG A 222 -7.95 -22.32 -15.26
CA ARG A 222 -9.42 -22.37 -15.42
C ARG A 222 -10.09 -21.01 -15.44
N LEU A 223 -9.45 -19.99 -14.86
CA LEU A 223 -9.98 -18.63 -14.79
C LEU A 223 -9.49 -17.81 -15.99
N ASP A 224 -10.41 -17.43 -16.88
CA ASP A 224 -10.09 -16.46 -17.93
C ASP A 224 -9.86 -15.06 -17.32
N MET A 225 -8.60 -14.63 -17.37
CA MET A 225 -8.10 -13.34 -16.92
C MET A 225 -7.59 -12.47 -18.09
N SER A 226 -7.85 -12.84 -19.35
CA SER A 226 -7.35 -12.12 -20.54
C SER A 226 -7.78 -10.64 -20.58
N GLY A 227 -8.97 -10.34 -20.02
CA GLY A 227 -9.48 -8.98 -19.89
C GLY A 227 -9.07 -8.24 -18.61
N TYR A 228 -8.30 -8.84 -17.70
CA TYR A 228 -7.93 -8.21 -16.44
C TYR A 228 -6.84 -7.15 -16.62
N THR A 229 -7.06 -5.98 -16.01
CA THR A 229 -6.10 -4.86 -15.99
C THR A 229 -5.87 -4.37 -14.55
N GLY A 230 -4.79 -3.62 -14.33
CA GLY A 230 -4.49 -3.00 -13.05
C GLY A 230 -4.44 -3.99 -11.88
N ASN A 231 -5.14 -3.70 -10.78
CA ASN A 231 -5.15 -4.56 -9.61
C ASN A 231 -5.78 -5.93 -9.87
N MET A 232 -6.73 -6.06 -10.79
CA MET A 232 -7.40 -7.34 -11.06
C MET A 232 -6.43 -8.39 -11.62
N GLN A 233 -5.34 -7.97 -12.29
CA GLN A 233 -4.29 -8.89 -12.74
C GLN A 233 -3.67 -9.68 -11.58
N ARG A 234 -3.75 -9.14 -10.36
CA ARG A 234 -3.24 -9.73 -9.11
C ARG A 234 -4.23 -10.70 -8.46
N THR A 235 -5.30 -11.08 -9.16
CA THR A 235 -6.33 -12.00 -8.64
C THR A 235 -5.74 -13.27 -8.01
N PRO A 236 -4.74 -13.95 -8.60
CA PRO A 236 -4.12 -15.12 -7.95
C PRO A 236 -3.50 -14.78 -6.60
N ALA A 237 -2.82 -13.64 -6.44
CA ALA A 237 -2.29 -13.20 -5.15
C ALA A 237 -3.40 -12.99 -4.10
N TYR A 238 -4.52 -12.38 -4.49
CA TYR A 238 -5.68 -12.19 -3.60
C TYR A 238 -6.32 -13.53 -3.20
N MET A 239 -6.43 -14.48 -4.13
CA MET A 239 -6.91 -15.83 -3.80
C MET A 239 -5.91 -16.59 -2.94
N GLY A 240 -4.61 -16.31 -3.08
CA GLY A 240 -3.59 -16.80 -2.16
C GLY A 240 -3.81 -16.30 -0.74
N GLU A 241 -4.15 -15.03 -0.55
CA GLU A 241 -4.50 -14.49 0.78
C GLU A 241 -5.77 -15.14 1.36
N LEU A 242 -6.78 -15.41 0.53
CA LEU A 242 -7.97 -16.17 0.94
C LEU A 242 -7.58 -17.58 1.42
N LEU A 243 -6.79 -18.31 0.62
CA LEU A 243 -6.32 -19.67 0.92
C LEU A 243 -5.49 -19.70 2.21
N TYR A 244 -4.64 -18.69 2.43
CA TYR A 244 -3.93 -18.50 3.69
C TYR A 244 -4.88 -18.36 4.88
N GLY A 245 -5.92 -17.53 4.75
CA GLY A 245 -6.96 -17.37 5.78
C GLY A 245 -7.65 -18.70 6.11
N VAL A 246 -8.01 -19.48 5.08
CA VAL A 246 -8.59 -20.83 5.23
C VAL A 246 -7.64 -21.77 5.96
N PHE A 247 -6.37 -21.81 5.58
CA PHE A 247 -5.38 -22.70 6.20
C PHE A 247 -5.16 -22.36 7.67
N MET A 248 -5.07 -21.07 8.01
CA MET A 248 -4.97 -20.62 9.41
C MET A 248 -6.22 -21.00 10.23
N TYR A 249 -7.41 -20.83 9.67
CA TYR A 249 -8.65 -21.23 10.33
C TYR A 249 -8.69 -22.75 10.57
N TRP A 250 -8.25 -23.54 9.59
CA TRP A 250 -8.13 -24.99 9.73
C TRP A 250 -7.17 -25.40 10.85
N LEU A 251 -5.98 -24.77 10.93
CA LEU A 251 -5.03 -25.01 12.04
C LEU A 251 -5.63 -24.66 13.40
N GLN A 252 -6.37 -23.54 13.50
CA GLN A 252 -7.06 -23.16 14.73
C GLN A 252 -8.07 -24.22 15.17
N LYS A 253 -8.84 -24.77 14.23
CA LYS A 253 -9.84 -25.83 14.50
C LYS A 253 -9.23 -27.16 14.91
N LYS A 254 -7.98 -27.43 14.52
CA LYS A 254 -7.24 -28.62 14.99
C LYS A 254 -6.88 -28.56 16.48
N GLY A 255 -6.80 -27.36 17.06
CA GLY A 255 -6.72 -27.13 18.51
C GLY A 255 -5.42 -27.54 19.22
N HIS A 256 -4.54 -28.30 18.58
CA HIS A 256 -3.28 -28.78 19.19
C HIS A 256 -2.05 -27.94 18.82
N TYR A 257 -2.16 -27.04 17.85
CA TYR A 257 -1.07 -26.13 17.46
C TYR A 257 -1.00 -24.92 18.38
N LYS A 258 0.21 -24.55 18.80
CA LYS A 258 0.47 -23.31 19.55
C LYS A 258 0.54 -22.14 18.58
N ILE A 259 -0.58 -21.44 18.42
CA ILE A 259 -0.70 -20.27 17.53
C ILE A 259 -0.64 -18.98 18.36
N LYS A 260 0.24 -18.04 17.98
CA LYS A 260 0.34 -16.71 18.56
C LYS A 260 -0.08 -15.65 17.56
N GLU A 261 -1.01 -14.78 17.94
CA GLU A 261 -1.32 -13.59 17.16
C GLU A 261 -0.46 -12.40 17.63
N LEU A 262 0.08 -11.64 16.67
CA LEU A 262 0.88 -10.44 16.87
C LEU A 262 0.26 -9.26 16.10
N GLN A 263 0.53 -8.03 16.54
CA GLN A 263 0.09 -6.86 15.78
C GLN A 263 0.84 -6.75 14.45
N LEU A 264 0.13 -6.43 13.38
CA LEU A 264 0.74 -6.15 12.09
C LEU A 264 1.00 -4.65 11.96
N VAL A 265 2.25 -4.27 11.74
CA VAL A 265 2.64 -2.88 11.50
C VAL A 265 2.64 -2.62 10.01
N PHE A 266 2.02 -1.53 9.59
CA PHE A 266 2.02 -1.03 8.21
C PHE A 266 2.81 0.28 8.15
N PHE A 267 3.93 0.26 7.43
CA PHE A 267 4.76 1.44 7.20
C PHE A 267 4.29 2.19 5.94
N GLN A 268 3.96 3.47 6.06
CA GLN A 268 3.48 4.27 4.93
C GLN A 268 4.60 4.60 3.95
N ASN A 269 5.77 4.99 4.45
CA ASN A 269 6.99 5.21 3.68
C ASN A 269 8.07 4.18 4.05
N THR A 270 8.65 3.52 3.05
CA THR A 270 9.75 2.57 3.24
C THR A 270 10.98 2.92 2.43
N GLU A 271 11.06 4.07 1.77
CA GLU A 271 12.24 4.46 0.98
C GLU A 271 13.51 4.43 1.84
N ALA A 272 14.58 3.86 1.29
CA ALA A 272 15.85 3.73 1.97
C ALA A 272 16.40 5.10 2.37
N VAL A 273 16.86 5.20 3.63
CA VAL A 273 17.44 6.44 4.14
C VAL A 273 18.88 6.54 3.66
N LYS A 274 19.12 7.32 2.60
CA LYS A 274 20.49 7.58 2.13
C LYS A 274 21.28 8.31 3.22
N THR A 275 22.12 7.56 3.93
CA THR A 275 23.05 8.16 4.88
C THR A 275 24.11 8.87 4.07
N SER A 276 24.13 10.21 4.11
CA SER A 276 25.30 10.95 3.62
C SER A 276 26.50 10.43 4.38
N THR A 277 27.52 9.98 3.67
CA THR A 277 28.76 9.44 4.24
C THR A 277 29.25 10.39 5.33
N ILE A 278 29.15 9.96 6.59
CA ILE A 278 29.83 10.61 7.71
C ILE A 278 31.31 10.38 7.42
N ILE A 279 31.98 11.43 6.93
CA ILE A 279 33.43 11.47 6.84
C ILE A 279 33.95 11.18 8.25
N LYS A 280 34.74 10.11 8.40
CA LYS A 280 35.35 9.75 9.67
C LYS A 280 36.16 10.95 10.19
N PRO A 281 36.05 11.33 11.47
CA PRO A 281 36.89 12.37 12.05
C PRO A 281 38.31 11.82 12.17
N GLY A 282 39.21 12.35 11.35
CA GLY A 282 40.63 12.00 11.38
C GLY A 282 41.30 12.19 10.03
N GLU A 283 41.48 13.44 9.61
CA GLU A 283 42.71 13.95 8.98
C GLU A 283 42.50 15.44 8.64
N ASP A 284 43.28 16.26 9.32
CA ASP A 284 43.16 17.71 9.41
C ASP A 284 44.00 18.37 8.31
N LYS A 285 43.39 19.23 7.47
CA LYS A 285 44.04 20.44 6.94
C LYS A 285 42.99 21.53 6.76
N GLY A 286 43.02 22.47 7.70
CA GLY A 286 42.13 23.61 7.77
C GLY A 286 42.03 24.41 6.48
N ILE A 287 40.83 24.45 5.91
CA ILE A 287 40.36 25.51 5.03
C ILE A 287 39.01 25.99 5.57
N SER A 288 39.09 27.05 6.38
CA SER A 288 38.07 28.08 6.66
C SER A 288 36.59 27.67 6.55
N MET A 289 36.00 27.38 7.72
CA MET A 289 34.55 27.23 7.94
C MET A 289 33.73 28.49 7.59
N ALA A 290 34.37 29.65 7.40
CA ALA A 290 33.73 30.91 7.02
C ALA A 290 33.36 30.98 5.53
N PHE A 291 34.07 30.27 4.64
CA PHE A 291 33.77 30.27 3.21
C PHE A 291 32.50 29.45 2.89
N ASN A 292 32.24 28.40 3.66
CA ASN A 292 31.18 27.42 3.40
C ASN A 292 29.78 27.93 3.82
N ILE A 293 29.70 28.74 4.88
CA ILE A 293 28.46 29.41 5.30
C ILE A 293 28.08 30.50 4.28
N ASN A 294 29.06 31.24 3.78
CA ASN A 294 28.83 32.32 2.83
C ASN A 294 28.45 31.78 1.43
N PHE A 295 29.01 30.63 1.02
CA PHE A 295 28.65 29.95 -0.23
C PHE A 295 27.24 29.35 -0.17
N LYS A 296 26.85 28.69 0.94
CA LYS A 296 25.48 28.20 1.15
C LYS A 296 24.44 29.33 1.17
N ASN A 297 24.74 30.45 1.80
CA ASN A 297 23.82 31.59 1.84
C ASN A 297 23.71 32.31 0.49
N THR A 298 24.81 32.35 -0.29
CA THR A 298 24.81 32.87 -1.66
C THR A 298 24.04 31.94 -2.61
N LEU A 299 24.23 30.62 -2.51
CA LEU A 299 23.45 29.62 -3.26
C LEU A 299 21.96 29.62 -2.88
N LYS A 300 21.62 29.81 -1.61
CA LYS A 300 20.22 30.00 -1.17
C LYS A 300 19.62 31.29 -1.75
N LYS A 301 20.38 32.38 -1.87
CA LYS A 301 19.94 33.62 -2.52
C LYS A 301 19.73 33.43 -4.03
N ILE A 302 20.64 32.71 -4.70
CA ILE A 302 20.53 32.36 -6.13
C ILE A 302 19.34 31.42 -6.38
N ALA A 303 19.15 30.38 -5.56
CA ALA A 303 18.02 29.46 -5.67
C ALA A 303 16.67 30.15 -5.37
N ARG A 304 16.65 31.13 -4.46
CA ARG A 304 15.48 31.99 -4.19
C ARG A 304 15.09 32.86 -5.38
N SER A 305 16.03 33.30 -6.24
CA SER A 305 15.71 34.11 -7.42
C SER A 305 15.33 33.28 -8.65
N ILE A 306 15.85 32.06 -8.79
CA ILE A 306 15.76 31.27 -10.03
C ILE A 306 14.67 30.18 -9.97
N SER A 307 14.33 29.65 -8.79
CA SER A 307 13.38 28.53 -8.68
C SER A 307 12.10 28.92 -7.90
N PRO A 308 10.95 29.02 -8.59
CA PRO A 308 9.64 29.12 -7.95
C PRO A 308 9.36 27.95 -6.99
N ALA A 309 9.77 26.73 -7.34
CA ALA A 309 9.59 25.53 -6.52
C ALA A 309 10.36 25.60 -5.19
N TYR A 310 11.59 26.13 -5.21
CA TYR A 310 12.40 26.33 -3.99
C TYR A 310 11.83 27.40 -3.06
N ARG A 311 11.22 28.46 -3.62
CA ARG A 311 10.51 29.48 -2.82
C ARG A 311 9.24 28.94 -2.15
N VAL A 312 8.59 27.97 -2.78
CA VAL A 312 7.42 27.29 -2.24
C VAL A 312 7.83 26.33 -1.14
N SER A 313 8.89 25.54 -1.33
CA SER A 313 9.38 24.61 -0.29
C SER A 313 9.81 25.35 0.97
N LEU A 314 10.51 26.49 0.84
CA LEU A 314 10.90 27.30 2.01
C LEU A 314 9.70 27.88 2.77
N ARG A 315 8.67 28.37 2.07
CA ARG A 315 7.46 28.90 2.70
C ARG A 315 6.65 27.81 3.41
N VAL A 316 6.64 26.61 2.85
CA VAL A 316 6.00 25.44 3.48
C VAL A 316 6.75 25.07 4.76
N GLU A 317 8.08 25.07 4.72
CA GLU A 317 8.94 24.75 5.87
C GLU A 317 8.82 25.80 6.98
N GLU A 318 8.81 27.09 6.65
CA GLU A 318 8.60 28.20 7.60
C GLU A 318 7.22 28.13 8.26
N LYS A 319 6.15 27.89 7.49
CA LYS A 319 4.79 27.71 8.04
C LYS A 319 4.67 26.47 8.92
N LEU A 320 5.37 25.39 8.58
CA LEU A 320 5.40 24.17 9.39
C LEU A 320 6.07 24.43 10.74
N GLN A 321 7.16 25.20 10.75
CA GLN A 321 7.87 25.57 11.99
C GLN A 321 7.05 26.52 12.87
N GLU A 322 6.35 27.50 12.31
CA GLU A 322 5.42 28.36 13.06
C GLU A 322 4.28 27.56 13.70
N LEU A 323 3.72 26.58 12.99
CA LEU A 323 2.66 25.70 13.49
C LEU A 323 3.13 24.76 14.59
N LEU A 324 4.41 24.41 14.62
CA LEU A 324 5.01 23.51 15.61
C LEU A 324 5.52 24.23 16.87
N ALA A 325 5.58 25.57 16.87
CA ALA A 325 6.18 26.37 17.94
C ALA A 325 5.22 26.75 19.10
N VAL A 326 4.00 26.19 19.18
CA VAL A 326 3.05 26.53 20.26
C VAL A 326 3.33 25.69 21.52
N PRO A 327 3.60 26.30 22.70
CA PRO A 327 3.87 25.55 23.94
C PRO A 327 2.58 25.13 24.66
N PRO A 328 2.58 24.01 25.41
CA PRO A 328 1.41 23.57 26.17
C PRO A 328 1.37 24.24 27.57
N ILE A 329 0.25 24.90 27.91
CA ILE A 329 -0.04 25.33 29.29
C ILE A 329 -1.18 24.48 29.87
N LEU A 330 -0.87 23.78 30.96
CA LEU A 330 -1.80 23.21 31.93
C LEU A 330 -2.11 24.26 33.00
N GLN A 331 -3.39 24.45 33.36
CA GLN A 331 -3.88 24.32 34.76
C GLN A 331 -5.40 24.55 34.89
N ALA A 332 -5.93 23.96 35.96
CA ALA A 332 -7.33 23.72 36.30
C ALA A 332 -8.16 24.95 36.74
N ALA A 333 -9.49 24.85 36.61
CA ALA A 333 -10.43 25.45 37.55
C ALA A 333 -11.78 24.69 37.57
N LYS A 334 -12.28 24.42 38.78
CA LYS A 334 -13.61 23.89 39.13
C LYS A 334 -14.70 24.95 38.88
N HIS A 335 -15.89 24.57 38.41
CA HIS A 335 -17.21 24.89 39.02
C HIS A 335 -18.43 24.41 38.22
N ASP A 336 -19.33 23.74 38.96
CA ASP A 336 -20.80 23.72 39.00
C ASP A 336 -21.78 23.59 37.80
N ASN A 337 -22.83 22.81 38.13
CA ASN A 337 -24.04 22.45 37.39
C ASN A 337 -24.98 23.62 37.04
N LYS A 338 -25.47 23.70 35.78
CA LYS A 338 -26.90 23.72 35.39
C LYS A 338 -27.11 23.89 33.86
N LYS A 339 -27.91 22.96 33.29
CA LYS A 339 -28.75 23.02 32.06
C LYS A 339 -28.21 23.63 30.75
N GLN A 340 -27.92 22.76 29.76
CA GLN A 340 -28.40 22.78 28.35
C GLN A 340 -27.85 21.55 27.58
N PRO A 341 -28.60 20.87 26.68
CA PRO A 341 -28.12 19.66 26.04
C PRO A 341 -27.32 19.92 24.74
N ILE A 342 -26.06 19.49 24.81
CA ILE A 342 -25.29 18.73 23.80
C ILE A 342 -24.63 19.50 22.63
N LEU A 343 -23.30 19.31 22.62
CA LEU A 343 -22.30 19.44 21.55
C LEU A 343 -21.72 20.83 21.25
N GLN A 344 -20.73 21.24 22.06
CA GLN A 344 -19.52 21.85 21.52
C GLN A 344 -18.23 21.53 22.28
N SER A 345 -17.27 21.03 21.48
CA SER A 345 -15.80 21.09 21.59
C SER A 345 -15.05 20.17 22.58
N ARG A 346 -14.20 19.31 22.01
CA ARG A 346 -12.78 19.20 22.42
C ARG A 346 -11.94 18.99 21.16
N TRP A 347 -11.37 20.08 20.66
CA TRP A 347 -10.16 20.02 19.83
C TRP A 347 -9.00 20.07 20.82
N ASP A 348 -8.27 18.97 20.94
CA ASP A 348 -7.06 18.90 21.76
C ASP A 348 -5.82 19.21 20.91
N ALA A 349 -4.82 19.84 21.52
CA ALA A 349 -3.58 20.22 20.87
C ALA A 349 -2.60 19.03 20.67
N GLN A 350 -3.10 17.79 20.58
CA GLN A 350 -2.28 16.58 20.48
C GLN A 350 -2.50 15.75 19.21
N THR A 351 -3.29 16.21 18.24
CA THR A 351 -3.50 15.45 17.01
C THR A 351 -3.31 16.26 15.73
N LEU A 352 -2.06 16.58 15.42
CA LEU A 352 -1.64 17.03 14.08
C LEU A 352 -1.91 15.98 12.98
N THR A 353 -2.07 14.71 13.35
CA THR A 353 -2.34 13.57 12.44
C THR A 353 -3.82 13.26 12.21
N SER A 354 -4.74 13.89 12.95
CA SER A 354 -6.19 13.71 12.77
C SER A 354 -6.82 14.82 11.93
N ASN A 355 -6.03 15.81 11.50
CA ASN A 355 -6.54 16.95 10.75
C ASN A 355 -6.88 16.51 9.33
N ILE A 356 -8.15 16.17 9.11
CA ILE A 356 -8.71 15.84 7.80
C ILE A 356 -8.38 16.91 6.76
N ASN A 357 -8.23 18.18 7.17
CA ASN A 357 -7.83 19.26 6.28
C ASN A 357 -6.36 19.18 5.87
N LEU A 358 -5.47 18.56 6.65
CA LEU A 358 -4.06 18.37 6.30
C LEU A 358 -3.89 17.22 5.31
N THR A 359 -4.59 16.09 5.49
CA THR A 359 -4.60 15.00 4.50
C THR A 359 -5.29 15.41 3.21
N ILE A 360 -6.40 16.15 3.31
CA ILE A 360 -7.05 16.77 2.15
C ILE A 360 -6.11 17.79 1.50
N ALA A 361 -5.37 18.59 2.28
CA ALA A 361 -4.39 19.54 1.74
C ALA A 361 -3.20 18.83 1.08
N CYS A 362 -2.68 17.73 1.63
CA CYS A 362 -1.57 16.97 1.05
C CYS A 362 -1.98 16.24 -0.23
N LEU A 363 -3.15 15.60 -0.25
CA LEU A 363 -3.70 14.99 -1.46
C LEU A 363 -4.05 16.08 -2.50
N ALA A 364 -4.59 17.21 -2.06
CA ALA A 364 -4.82 18.36 -2.92
C ALA A 364 -3.51 18.94 -3.45
N LEU A 365 -2.41 18.93 -2.68
CA LEU A 365 -1.09 19.37 -3.12
C LEU A 365 -0.48 18.40 -4.11
N GLU A 366 -0.64 17.09 -3.93
CA GLU A 366 -0.13 16.06 -4.83
C GLU A 366 -0.90 16.07 -6.17
N ILE A 367 -2.23 16.20 -6.11
CA ILE A 367 -3.10 16.45 -7.26
C ILE A 367 -2.75 17.80 -7.90
N HIS A 368 -2.51 18.85 -7.11
CA HIS A 368 -2.17 20.19 -7.61
C HIS A 368 -0.80 20.25 -8.26
N GLU A 369 0.20 19.53 -7.76
CA GLU A 369 1.53 19.45 -8.39
C GLU A 369 1.51 18.56 -9.63
N THR A 370 0.75 17.45 -9.62
CA THR A 370 0.51 16.63 -10.82
C THR A 370 -0.26 17.41 -11.88
N HIS A 371 -1.33 18.11 -11.49
CA HIS A 371 -2.06 19.01 -12.37
C HIS A 371 -1.19 20.16 -12.83
N LYS A 372 -0.41 20.82 -11.97
CA LYS A 372 0.51 21.87 -12.42
C LYS A 372 1.50 21.36 -13.45
N ALA A 373 2.08 20.18 -13.26
CA ALA A 373 3.01 19.60 -14.22
C ALA A 373 2.30 19.32 -15.55
N SER A 374 1.18 18.58 -15.53
CA SER A 374 0.42 18.22 -16.73
C SER A 374 -0.27 19.39 -17.42
N PHE A 375 -0.62 20.46 -16.70
CA PHE A 375 -1.28 21.66 -17.25
C PHE A 375 -0.32 22.83 -17.47
N SER A 376 0.95 22.70 -17.10
CA SER A 376 1.94 23.79 -17.25
C SER A 376 2.14 24.21 -18.69
N GLU A 377 2.08 23.25 -19.62
CA GLU A 377 2.18 23.49 -21.07
C GLU A 377 0.97 24.24 -21.64
N PHE A 378 -0.19 24.15 -20.99
CA PHE A 378 -1.41 24.85 -21.39
C PHE A 378 -1.56 26.22 -20.69
N ARG A 379 -0.57 26.66 -19.91
CA ARG A 379 -0.66 27.94 -19.20
C ARG A 379 -0.66 29.11 -20.20
N CYS A 380 -1.67 29.97 -20.10
CA CYS A 380 -1.82 31.18 -20.93
C CYS A 380 -2.00 30.96 -22.44
N CYS A 381 -2.16 29.72 -22.92
CA CYS A 381 -2.28 29.42 -24.35
C CYS A 381 -3.56 29.97 -25.02
N ASN A 382 -4.62 30.22 -24.23
CA ASN A 382 -5.90 30.74 -24.72
C ASN A 382 -6.37 32.00 -23.97
N THR A 383 -5.44 32.77 -23.39
CA THR A 383 -5.79 34.00 -22.66
C THR A 383 -6.55 34.98 -23.58
N GLY A 384 -7.71 35.44 -23.13
CA GLY A 384 -8.57 36.39 -23.87
C GLY A 384 -9.53 35.75 -24.87
N LYS A 385 -9.55 34.41 -25.01
CA LYS A 385 -10.51 33.69 -25.85
C LYS A 385 -11.74 33.24 -25.04
N ASN A 386 -12.88 33.13 -25.72
CA ASN A 386 -14.05 32.49 -25.15
C ASN A 386 -13.82 30.99 -25.00
N VAL A 387 -14.40 30.37 -23.97
CA VAL A 387 -14.27 28.94 -23.71
C VAL A 387 -15.65 28.32 -23.58
N VAL A 388 -15.86 27.19 -24.24
CA VAL A 388 -17.08 26.39 -24.21
C VAL A 388 -16.73 25.01 -23.66
N VAL A 389 -17.35 24.65 -22.54
CA VAL A 389 -17.23 23.31 -21.96
C VAL A 389 -18.34 22.43 -22.53
N VAL A 390 -17.95 21.40 -23.27
CA VAL A 390 -18.84 20.49 -23.99
C VAL A 390 -19.09 19.26 -23.14
N ALA A 391 -20.29 19.17 -22.56
CA ALA A 391 -20.75 18.02 -21.77
C ALA A 391 -21.68 17.11 -22.59
N THR A 392 -22.30 16.10 -21.96
CA THR A 392 -23.10 15.05 -22.64
C THR A 392 -24.61 15.16 -22.40
N GLY A 393 -25.10 16.36 -22.09
CA GLY A 393 -26.52 16.58 -21.84
C GLY A 393 -27.36 16.50 -23.13
N PRO A 394 -28.66 16.17 -23.04
CA PRO A 394 -29.55 16.08 -24.20
C PRO A 394 -29.73 17.41 -24.93
N THR A 395 -29.46 18.54 -24.27
CA THR A 395 -29.52 19.89 -24.84
C THR A 395 -28.40 20.20 -25.84
N MET A 396 -27.37 19.36 -25.92
CA MET A 396 -26.27 19.53 -26.89
C MET A 396 -26.72 19.48 -28.35
N ILE A 397 -27.90 18.90 -28.64
CA ILE A 397 -28.45 18.87 -30.00
C ILE A 397 -28.79 20.26 -30.56
N TYR A 398 -28.92 21.26 -29.68
CA TYR A 398 -29.26 22.65 -30.04
C TYR A 398 -28.04 23.56 -30.08
N TYR A 399 -26.84 23.03 -29.84
CA TYR A 399 -25.62 23.83 -29.80
C TYR A 399 -24.93 23.82 -31.16
N ASP A 400 -24.76 25.00 -31.73
CA ASP A 400 -23.91 25.23 -32.90
C ASP A 400 -22.54 25.75 -32.46
N GLN A 401 -21.48 25.22 -33.07
CA GLN A 401 -20.11 25.53 -32.68
C GLN A 401 -19.77 27.00 -32.94
N MET A 402 -19.29 27.68 -31.90
CA MET A 402 -18.80 29.06 -32.00
C MET A 402 -17.36 29.07 -32.54
N GLU A 403 -17.13 29.62 -33.72
CA GLU A 403 -15.81 29.57 -34.39
C GLU A 403 -14.67 30.22 -33.59
N ASP A 404 -14.96 31.27 -32.80
CA ASP A 404 -13.94 32.02 -32.03
C ASP A 404 -13.78 31.56 -30.57
N ALA A 405 -14.39 30.43 -30.20
CA ALA A 405 -14.30 29.87 -28.86
C ALA A 405 -13.48 28.58 -28.83
N ILE A 406 -12.87 28.31 -27.66
CA ILE A 406 -12.15 27.08 -27.38
C ILE A 406 -13.11 26.04 -26.83
N HIS A 407 -13.19 24.88 -27.46
CA HIS A 407 -14.09 23.79 -27.09
C HIS A 407 -13.36 22.72 -26.29
N ILE A 408 -13.78 22.56 -25.04
CA ILE A 408 -13.20 21.61 -24.09
C ILE A 408 -14.21 20.50 -23.82
N GLY A 409 -13.92 19.29 -24.31
CA GLY A 409 -14.80 18.13 -24.13
C GLY A 409 -14.56 17.41 -22.80
N VAL A 410 -15.64 16.88 -22.23
CA VAL A 410 -15.61 16.00 -21.05
C VAL A 410 -16.49 14.76 -21.27
N ASN A 411 -16.18 13.65 -20.60
CA ASN A 411 -16.96 12.41 -20.67
C ASN A 411 -17.17 11.93 -22.13
N LYS A 412 -18.39 11.56 -22.53
CA LYS A 412 -18.68 11.12 -23.91
C LYS A 412 -18.71 12.24 -24.97
N ALA A 413 -18.29 13.47 -24.65
CA ALA A 413 -18.42 14.61 -25.58
C ALA A 413 -17.68 14.40 -26.91
N PHE A 414 -16.58 13.65 -26.92
CA PHE A 414 -15.83 13.31 -28.13
C PHE A 414 -16.63 12.49 -29.16
N LYS A 415 -17.77 11.90 -28.76
CA LYS A 415 -18.67 11.20 -29.69
C LYS A 415 -19.60 12.13 -30.49
N ASN A 416 -19.54 13.44 -30.23
CA ASN A 416 -20.37 14.40 -30.94
C ASN A 416 -19.60 15.01 -32.10
N ASP A 417 -19.76 14.42 -33.29
CA ASP A 417 -19.06 14.83 -34.51
C ASP A 417 -19.41 16.25 -34.98
N LYS A 418 -20.48 16.86 -34.44
CA LYS A 418 -20.88 18.24 -34.75
C LYS A 418 -20.01 19.30 -34.07
N VAL A 419 -19.27 18.93 -33.02
CA VAL A 419 -18.45 19.87 -32.24
C VAL A 419 -17.01 19.40 -32.26
N LYS A 420 -16.16 20.14 -32.97
CA LYS A 420 -14.72 19.92 -32.98
C LYS A 420 -14.13 20.39 -31.65
N LEU A 421 -13.47 19.49 -30.94
CA LEU A 421 -12.85 19.75 -29.63
C LEU A 421 -11.39 20.19 -29.81
N ASP A 422 -10.99 21.23 -29.10
CA ASP A 422 -9.59 21.68 -29.00
C ASP A 422 -8.85 20.96 -27.88
N TYR A 423 -9.56 20.67 -26.78
CA TYR A 423 -9.03 19.95 -25.62
C TYR A 423 -10.04 18.92 -25.14
N TYR A 424 -9.55 17.87 -24.48
CA TYR A 424 -10.39 16.86 -23.86
C TYR A 424 -9.86 16.51 -22.47
N PHE A 425 -10.72 16.57 -21.46
CA PHE A 425 -10.40 16.19 -20.09
C PHE A 425 -11.24 15.02 -19.63
N THR A 426 -10.57 14.02 -19.05
CA THR A 426 -11.21 12.91 -18.35
C THR A 426 -10.71 12.88 -16.91
N THR A 427 -11.63 12.76 -15.95
CA THR A 427 -11.31 12.51 -14.54
C THR A 427 -11.04 11.03 -14.29
N ASP A 428 -11.47 10.17 -15.21
CA ASP A 428 -11.38 8.73 -15.10
C ASP A 428 -10.30 8.23 -16.06
N TYR A 429 -9.12 7.87 -15.53
CA TYR A 429 -8.08 7.19 -16.32
C TYR A 429 -8.50 5.74 -16.67
N GLU A 430 -9.44 5.17 -15.90
CA GLU A 430 -10.09 3.88 -16.16
C GLU A 430 -11.58 3.99 -15.81
N SER A 431 -12.46 3.92 -16.82
CA SER A 431 -13.92 3.92 -16.64
C SER A 431 -14.51 2.63 -17.19
N ARG A 432 -15.47 2.02 -16.47
CA ARG A 432 -16.22 0.81 -16.91
C ARG A 432 -17.32 1.12 -17.93
N ASN A 433 -17.50 2.38 -18.26
CA ASN A 433 -18.54 2.76 -19.20
C ASN A 433 -18.11 2.37 -20.63
N ASP A 434 -19.04 1.77 -21.39
CA ASP A 434 -18.75 1.21 -22.73
C ASP A 434 -18.09 2.19 -23.71
N TRP A 435 -18.32 3.47 -23.53
CA TRP A 435 -17.73 4.53 -24.36
C TRP A 435 -16.24 4.75 -24.13
N PHE A 436 -15.67 4.26 -23.02
CA PHE A 436 -14.26 4.47 -22.69
C PHE A 436 -13.33 3.70 -23.63
N ALA A 437 -13.78 2.56 -24.17
CA ALA A 437 -13.07 1.85 -25.24
C ALA A 437 -13.00 2.70 -26.51
N ASP A 438 -14.08 3.40 -26.85
CA ASP A 438 -14.15 4.28 -28.02
C ASP A 438 -13.24 5.51 -27.85
N LEU A 439 -13.08 6.03 -26.62
CA LEU A 439 -12.15 7.12 -26.34
C LEU A 439 -10.70 6.73 -26.67
N LYS A 440 -10.29 5.49 -26.36
CA LYS A 440 -8.93 4.99 -26.68
C LYS A 440 -8.67 4.92 -28.18
N ASN A 441 -9.71 4.72 -28.98
CA ASN A 441 -9.61 4.73 -30.45
C ASN A 441 -9.61 6.17 -30.99
N PHE A 442 -10.44 7.06 -30.42
CA PHE A 442 -10.48 8.48 -30.76
C PHE A 442 -9.14 9.19 -30.49
N MET A 443 -8.43 8.84 -29.42
CA MET A 443 -7.09 9.42 -29.14
C MET A 443 -5.99 8.94 -30.11
N LYS A 444 -6.26 7.94 -30.95
CA LYS A 444 -5.30 7.38 -31.93
C LYS A 444 -5.53 7.88 -33.35
N SER A 445 -6.73 8.42 -33.64
CA SER A 445 -7.09 9.09 -34.89
C SER A 445 -6.70 10.55 -34.85
#